data_AF-A0A504XBK3-F1
#
_entry.id   AF-A0A504XBK3-F1
#
_cell.length_a   1.000
_cell.length_b   1.000
_cell.length_c   1.000
_cell.angle_alpha   90.00
_cell.angle_beta   90.00
_cell.angle_gamma   90.00
#
_symmetry.space_group_name_H-M   'P 1'
#
loop_
_entity.id
_entity.type
_entity.pdbx_description
1 polymer ?
#
loop_
_entity_poly.entity_id
_entity_poly.type
_entity_poly.pdbx_seq_one_letter_code
_entity_poly.pdbx_strand_id
1 'polypeptide(L)'
;MSVVIYDDVLLRWTKLKSLAQLHEYDQLYVFQPQTQWHVDLQKELPPPRPPARSRASSLTGTSGALASLHVNGRARSPARAQLEEHRREEERLAHRLATLRRERELLEREAQREEEEERRRRSLETYRLLKCKEEEIWSQRDALARAEEEFRQFLAEKQRLMGQSPTPE
;
A
#
# COMPACT_ATOMS: atom_id res chain seq x y z
N MET A 1 6.38 31.93 3.96
CA MET A 1 5.69 30.76 4.56
C MET A 1 6.74 29.77 4.99
N SER A 2 6.64 29.25 6.20
CA SER A 2 7.54 28.21 6.72
C SER A 2 6.74 26.91 6.82
N VAL A 3 7.27 25.81 6.30
CA VAL A 3 6.65 24.48 6.40
C VAL A 3 7.58 23.61 7.22
N VAL A 4 7.02 22.95 8.22
CA VAL A 4 7.73 21.96 9.03
C VAL A 4 7.04 20.60 8.90
N ILE A 5 7.85 19.56 8.97
CA ILE A 5 7.44 18.15 8.92
C ILE A 5 7.84 17.49 10.24
N TYR A 6 6.98 16.63 10.76
CA TYR A 6 7.34 15.81 11.91
C TYR A 6 8.18 14.63 11.43
N ASP A 7 9.41 14.54 11.93
CA ASP A 7 10.33 13.45 11.63
C ASP A 7 10.18 12.36 12.70
N ASP A 8 9.59 11.22 12.33
CA ASP A 8 9.35 10.10 13.24
C ASP A 8 10.63 9.39 13.69
N VAL A 9 11.72 9.51 12.94
CA VAL A 9 13.02 8.92 13.31
C VAL A 9 13.69 9.79 14.37
N LEU A 10 13.61 11.12 14.22
CA LEU A 10 14.22 12.08 15.14
C LEU A 10 13.28 12.55 16.26
N LEU A 11 12.01 12.13 16.22
CA LEU A 11 10.92 12.50 17.14
C LEU A 11 10.81 14.00 17.35
N ARG A 12 10.92 14.79 16.25
CA ARG A 12 10.89 16.25 16.32
C ARG A 12 10.41 16.90 15.03
N TRP A 13 9.89 18.13 15.16
CA TRP A 13 9.58 18.98 14.03
C TRP A 13 10.86 19.51 13.37
N THR A 14 10.97 19.34 12.06
CA THR A 14 12.08 19.85 11.25
C THR A 14 11.57 20.66 10.06
N LYS A 15 12.39 21.56 9.53
CA LYS A 15 12.00 22.36 8.36
C LYS A 15 11.98 21.48 7.11
N LEU A 16 10.88 21.53 6.36
CA LEU A 16 10.78 20.86 5.07
C LEU A 16 11.68 21.58 4.06
N LYS A 17 12.67 20.87 3.52
CA LYS A 17 13.66 21.38 2.55
C LYS A 17 13.38 20.91 1.14
N SER A 18 12.88 19.69 0.95
CA SER A 18 12.54 19.14 -0.36
C SER A 18 11.35 18.18 -0.30
N LEU A 19 10.71 17.97 -1.46
CA LEU A 19 9.61 17.01 -1.60
C LEU A 19 10.06 15.56 -1.40
N ALA A 20 11.35 15.25 -1.56
CA ALA A 20 11.88 13.91 -1.35
C ALA A 20 11.86 13.49 0.13
N GLN A 21 11.64 14.45 1.05
CA GLN A 21 11.47 14.17 2.48
C GLN A 21 10.04 13.77 2.86
N LEU A 22 9.08 13.84 1.91
CA LEU A 22 7.68 13.52 2.16
C LEU A 22 7.42 12.03 1.89
N HIS A 23 6.91 11.36 2.90
CA HIS A 23 6.37 10.01 2.84
C HIS A 23 4.85 10.03 3.01
N GLU A 24 4.22 8.90 2.67
CA GLU A 24 2.79 8.74 2.83
C GLU A 24 2.41 8.83 4.32
N TYR A 25 1.38 9.61 4.62
CA TYR A 25 0.89 9.89 5.98
C TYR A 25 1.79 10.75 6.88
N ASP A 26 2.83 11.41 6.34
CA ASP A 26 3.62 12.37 7.12
C ASP A 26 2.78 13.57 7.60
N GLN A 27 3.01 13.97 8.84
CA GLN A 27 2.35 15.12 9.44
C GLN A 27 3.12 16.42 9.15
N LEU A 28 2.43 17.36 8.51
CA LEU A 28 2.96 18.69 8.18
C LEU A 28 2.28 19.78 9.01
N TYR A 29 3.02 20.86 9.30
CA TYR A 29 2.50 22.10 9.84
C TYR A 29 3.00 23.29 9.01
N VAL A 30 2.07 24.18 8.66
CA VAL A 30 2.34 25.31 7.76
C VAL A 30 2.09 26.61 8.50
N PHE A 31 3.17 27.38 8.69
CA PHE A 31 3.09 28.71 9.30
C PHE A 31 2.60 29.73 8.27
N GLN A 32 1.55 30.43 8.64
CA GLN A 32 1.06 31.61 7.94
C GLN A 32 1.65 32.89 8.58
N PRO A 33 1.73 34.01 7.85
CA PRO A 33 2.02 35.30 8.46
C PRO A 33 1.01 35.58 9.59
N GLN A 34 1.51 35.95 10.76
CA GLN A 34 0.62 36.21 11.91
C GLN A 34 -0.24 37.44 11.63
N THR A 35 -1.55 37.27 11.82
CA THR A 35 -2.55 38.33 11.67
C THR A 35 -3.44 38.33 12.91
N GLN A 36 -4.23 39.39 13.09
CA GLN A 36 -5.22 39.44 14.18
C GLN A 36 -6.24 38.28 14.16
N TRP A 37 -6.37 37.57 13.02
CA TRP A 37 -7.29 36.45 12.84
C TRP A 37 -6.60 35.08 12.86
N HIS A 38 -5.27 35.03 12.71
CA HIS A 38 -4.50 33.80 12.61
C HIS A 38 -3.27 33.90 13.52
N VAL A 39 -3.37 33.20 14.65
CA VAL A 39 -2.32 33.09 15.68
C VAL A 39 -2.05 31.61 15.90
N ASP A 40 -0.77 31.25 15.94
CA ASP A 40 -0.35 29.88 16.19
C ASP A 40 -0.61 29.51 17.65
N LEU A 41 -1.34 28.42 17.88
CA LEU A 41 -1.62 27.90 19.22
C LEU A 41 -0.96 26.52 19.37
N GLN A 42 -0.33 26.29 20.51
CA GLN A 42 0.19 24.98 20.90
C GLN A 42 -0.95 24.09 21.39
N LYS A 43 -1.78 23.64 20.44
CA LYS A 43 -2.84 22.66 20.66
C LYS A 43 -2.48 21.36 19.95
N GLU A 44 -2.94 20.25 20.50
CA GLU A 44 -2.82 18.96 19.83
C GLU A 44 -3.52 19.00 18.47
N LEU A 45 -2.90 18.39 17.46
CA LEU A 45 -3.46 18.34 16.12
C LEU A 45 -4.65 17.38 16.11
N PRO A 46 -5.80 17.78 15.54
CA PRO A 46 -6.93 16.86 15.41
C PRO A 46 -6.59 15.72 14.45
N PRO A 47 -7.24 14.56 14.57
CA PRO A 47 -7.09 13.46 13.62
C PRO A 47 -7.29 13.92 12.17
N PRO A 48 -6.50 13.40 11.21
CA PRO A 48 -6.63 13.80 9.82
C PRO A 48 -8.04 13.46 9.31
N ARG A 49 -8.70 14.45 8.72
CA ARG A 49 -9.99 14.22 8.05
C ARG A 49 -9.74 13.42 6.77
N PRO A 50 -10.56 12.40 6.47
CA PRO A 50 -10.43 11.67 5.22
C PRO A 50 -10.58 12.64 4.04
N PRO A 51 -9.85 12.43 2.93
CA PRO A 51 -9.85 13.34 1.80
C PRO A 51 -11.27 13.49 1.24
N ALA A 52 -11.88 14.64 1.50
CA ALA A 52 -13.12 15.02 0.84
C ALA A 52 -12.81 15.18 -0.66
N ARG A 53 -13.55 14.49 -1.53
CA ARG A 53 -13.52 14.71 -2.98
C ARG A 53 -13.49 16.21 -3.28
N SER A 54 -12.39 16.67 -3.88
CA SER A 54 -12.10 18.08 -4.17
C SER A 54 -13.32 18.84 -4.70
N ARG A 55 -13.74 19.87 -3.95
CA ARG A 55 -14.65 20.93 -4.40
C ARG A 55 -13.89 22.17 -4.92
N ALA A 56 -12.65 22.00 -5.36
CA ALA A 56 -11.82 23.08 -5.87
C ALA A 56 -12.12 23.34 -7.36
N SER A 57 -13.26 23.99 -7.63
CA SER A 57 -13.55 24.74 -8.87
C SER A 57 -14.84 25.54 -8.67
N SER A 58 -14.79 26.66 -7.97
CA SER A 58 -15.87 27.66 -7.96
C SER A 58 -15.38 28.97 -7.35
N LEU A 59 -14.47 29.63 -8.06
CA LEU A 59 -14.13 31.03 -7.82
C LEU A 59 -13.93 31.76 -9.16
N THR A 60 -14.96 31.77 -10.00
CA THR A 60 -15.13 32.75 -11.09
C THR A 60 -16.62 32.86 -11.43
N GLY A 61 -17.22 34.04 -11.28
CA GLY A 61 -18.58 34.27 -11.77
C GLY A 61 -19.39 35.32 -11.02
N THR A 62 -18.86 36.53 -10.87
CA THR A 62 -19.69 37.74 -10.70
C THR A 62 -20.50 37.98 -11.98
N SER A 63 -21.83 38.01 -11.90
CA SER A 63 -22.65 38.96 -12.66
C SER A 63 -24.08 39.01 -12.13
N GLY A 64 -24.54 40.22 -11.82
CA GLY A 64 -25.81 40.48 -11.17
C GLY A 64 -27.02 40.44 -12.10
N ALA A 65 -28.21 40.45 -11.49
CA ALA A 65 -29.38 41.13 -12.01
C ALA A 65 -30.42 41.25 -10.88
N LEU A 66 -30.65 42.50 -10.47
CA LEU A 66 -31.80 42.93 -9.68
C LEU A 66 -33.10 42.78 -10.49
N ALA A 67 -34.18 42.55 -9.74
CA ALA A 67 -35.58 42.92 -10.01
C ALA A 67 -36.31 42.31 -11.22
N SER A 68 -37.44 41.65 -10.95
CA SER A 68 -38.74 42.15 -11.44
C SER A 68 -39.91 41.50 -10.71
N LEU A 69 -40.82 42.36 -10.25
CA LEU A 69 -42.09 42.06 -9.61
C LEU A 69 -43.13 41.56 -10.63
N HIS A 70 -43.99 40.66 -10.17
CA HIS A 70 -45.36 40.35 -10.63
C HIS A 70 -45.63 40.06 -12.12
N VAL A 71 -46.26 38.90 -12.39
CA VAL A 71 -47.63 38.78 -12.94
C VAL A 71 -47.95 37.29 -13.18
N ASN A 72 -49.15 36.89 -12.75
CA ASN A 72 -49.75 35.58 -12.97
C ASN A 72 -49.82 35.22 -14.46
N GLY A 73 -49.27 34.07 -14.83
CA GLY A 73 -49.40 33.49 -16.16
C GLY A 73 -49.20 31.98 -16.09
N ARG A 74 -50.24 31.23 -16.46
CA ARG A 74 -50.29 29.77 -16.56
C ARG A 74 -49.41 29.27 -17.73
N ALA A 75 -48.12 29.54 -17.66
CA ALA A 75 -47.09 29.06 -18.57
C ALA A 75 -46.14 28.17 -17.77
N ARG A 76 -45.71 27.03 -18.34
CA ARG A 76 -44.63 26.21 -17.77
C ARG A 76 -43.45 27.14 -17.48
N SER A 77 -43.13 27.33 -16.21
CA SER A 77 -42.08 28.26 -15.82
C SER A 77 -40.72 27.76 -16.31
N PRO A 78 -39.82 28.65 -16.77
CA PRO A 78 -38.45 28.27 -17.17
C PRO A 78 -37.70 27.56 -16.05
N ALA A 79 -38.03 27.87 -14.79
CA ALA A 79 -37.53 27.16 -13.61
C ALA A 79 -37.91 25.66 -13.58
N ARG A 80 -39.11 25.28 -14.05
CA ARG A 80 -39.50 23.86 -14.15
C ARG A 80 -38.71 23.14 -15.25
N ALA A 81 -38.47 23.79 -16.38
CA ALA A 81 -37.66 23.21 -17.46
C ALA A 81 -36.21 22.98 -17.03
N GLN A 82 -35.60 23.95 -16.33
CA GLN A 82 -34.25 23.79 -15.76
C GLN A 82 -34.17 22.67 -14.73
N LEU A 83 -35.19 22.53 -13.88
CA LEU A 83 -35.23 21.45 -12.89
C LEU A 83 -35.39 20.06 -13.54
N GLU A 84 -36.18 19.96 -14.62
CA GLU A 84 -36.27 18.74 -15.43
C GLU A 84 -34.96 18.40 -16.14
N GLU A 85 -34.22 19.40 -16.62
CA GLU A 85 -32.90 19.22 -17.22
C GLU A 85 -31.86 18.73 -16.21
N HIS A 86 -31.78 19.38 -15.05
CA HIS A 86 -30.91 18.94 -13.95
C HIS A 86 -31.19 17.50 -13.53
N ARG A 87 -32.47 17.10 -13.45
CA ARG A 87 -32.86 15.72 -13.13
C ARG A 87 -32.33 14.72 -14.16
N ARG A 88 -32.37 15.04 -15.46
CA ARG A 88 -31.81 14.18 -16.52
C ARG A 88 -30.30 14.07 -16.41
N GLU A 89 -29.63 15.15 -16.06
CA GLU A 89 -28.18 15.14 -15.81
C GLU A 89 -27.82 14.26 -14.61
N GLU A 90 -28.58 14.37 -13.51
CA GLU A 90 -28.42 13.49 -12.35
C GLU A 90 -28.61 12.02 -12.72
N GLU A 91 -29.62 11.69 -13.53
CA GLU A 91 -29.85 10.31 -14.00
C GLU A 91 -28.69 9.79 -14.87
N ARG A 92 -28.14 10.63 -15.76
CA ARG A 92 -26.95 10.28 -16.57
C ARG A 92 -25.72 10.05 -15.70
N LEU A 93 -25.48 10.91 -14.73
CA LEU A 93 -24.35 10.79 -13.80
C LEU A 93 -24.52 9.57 -12.90
N ALA A 94 -25.73 9.32 -12.40
CA ALA A 94 -26.04 8.15 -11.59
C ALA A 94 -25.80 6.85 -12.38
N HIS A 95 -26.23 6.80 -13.65
CA HIS A 95 -25.96 5.67 -14.52
C HIS A 95 -24.46 5.45 -14.72
N ARG A 96 -23.71 6.50 -15.08
CA ARG A 96 -22.25 6.41 -15.25
C ARG A 96 -21.55 5.94 -13.98
N LEU A 97 -21.99 6.44 -12.83
CA LEU A 97 -21.43 6.06 -11.53
C LEU A 97 -21.77 4.60 -11.17
N ALA A 98 -22.95 4.11 -11.53
CA ALA A 98 -23.32 2.71 -11.39
C ALA A 98 -22.44 1.80 -12.26
N THR A 99 -22.16 2.20 -13.50
CA THR A 99 -21.25 1.48 -14.40
C THR A 99 -19.84 1.41 -13.81
N LEU A 100 -19.27 2.54 -13.39
CA LEU A 100 -17.94 2.58 -12.77
C LEU A 100 -17.84 1.76 -11.49
N ARG A 101 -18.92 1.72 -10.68
CA ARG A 101 -18.96 0.87 -9.48
C ARG A 101 -18.90 -0.62 -9.83
N ARG A 102 -19.64 -1.04 -10.87
CA ARG A 102 -19.61 -2.43 -11.36
C ARG A 102 -18.26 -2.80 -11.94
N GLU A 103 -17.67 -1.92 -12.75
CA GLU A 103 -16.32 -2.12 -13.30
C GLU A 103 -15.27 -2.25 -12.20
N ARG A 104 -15.32 -1.37 -11.18
CA ARG A 104 -14.45 -1.49 -10.00
C ARG A 104 -14.61 -2.84 -9.31
N GLU A 105 -15.85 -3.28 -9.08
CA GLU A 105 -16.13 -4.55 -8.40
C GLU A 105 -15.59 -5.76 -9.19
N LEU A 106 -15.64 -5.70 -10.53
CA LEU A 106 -15.06 -6.74 -11.38
C LEU A 106 -13.53 -6.76 -11.28
N LEU A 107 -12.89 -5.59 -11.38
CA LEU A 107 -11.43 -5.48 -11.26
C LEU A 107 -10.94 -5.89 -9.87
N GLU A 108 -11.68 -5.55 -8.82
CA GLU A 108 -11.35 -5.94 -7.44
C GLU A 108 -11.42 -7.46 -7.26
N ARG A 109 -12.42 -8.13 -7.86
CA ARG A 109 -12.52 -9.59 -7.89
C ARG A 109 -11.41 -10.24 -8.72
N GLU A 110 -11.05 -9.64 -9.84
CA GLU A 110 -9.98 -10.14 -10.71
C GLU A 110 -8.62 -10.05 -10.00
N ALA A 111 -8.31 -8.89 -9.41
CA ALA A 111 -7.11 -8.67 -8.63
C ALA A 111 -6.98 -9.66 -7.45
N GLN A 112 -8.08 -9.95 -6.76
CA GLN A 112 -8.09 -10.94 -5.67
C GLN A 112 -7.73 -12.35 -6.17
N ARG A 113 -8.24 -12.75 -7.34
CA ARG A 113 -7.92 -14.06 -7.93
C ARG A 113 -6.46 -14.13 -8.35
N GLU A 114 -5.96 -13.09 -8.99
CA GLU A 114 -4.56 -13.02 -9.41
C GLU A 114 -3.61 -13.07 -8.21
N GLU A 115 -3.92 -12.32 -7.14
CA GLU A 115 -3.14 -12.36 -5.90
C GLU A 115 -3.15 -13.75 -5.24
N GLU A 116 -4.31 -14.42 -5.23
CA GLU A 116 -4.40 -15.79 -4.68
C GLU A 116 -3.62 -16.79 -5.52
N GLU A 117 -3.67 -16.70 -6.84
CA GLU A 117 -2.87 -17.53 -7.74
C GLU A 117 -1.38 -17.28 -7.55
N GLU A 118 -0.95 -16.02 -7.42
CA GLU A 118 0.45 -15.68 -7.18
C GLU A 118 0.92 -16.23 -5.82
N ARG A 119 0.09 -16.12 -4.78
CA ARG A 119 0.37 -16.71 -3.47
C ARG A 119 0.54 -18.23 -3.57
N ARG A 120 -0.32 -18.91 -4.33
CA ARG A 120 -0.21 -20.35 -4.58
C ARG A 120 1.06 -20.70 -5.34
N ARG A 121 1.43 -19.93 -6.37
CA ARG A 121 2.67 -20.13 -7.14
C ARG A 121 3.90 -20.00 -6.23
N ARG A 122 4.00 -18.91 -5.48
CA ARG A 122 5.10 -18.69 -4.51
C ARG A 122 5.18 -19.83 -3.50
N SER A 123 4.04 -20.24 -2.95
CA SER A 123 4.00 -21.38 -2.02
C SER A 123 4.51 -22.67 -2.67
N LEU A 124 4.13 -22.95 -3.91
CA LEU A 124 4.58 -24.14 -4.63
C LEU A 124 6.08 -24.11 -4.94
N GLU A 125 6.61 -22.95 -5.33
CA GLU A 125 8.04 -22.74 -5.56
C GLU A 125 8.84 -22.97 -4.28
N THR A 126 8.40 -22.39 -3.16
CA THR A 126 9.04 -22.62 -1.86
C THR A 126 8.99 -24.08 -1.45
N TYR A 127 7.87 -24.77 -1.69
CA TYR A 127 7.73 -26.19 -1.38
C TYR A 127 8.69 -27.05 -2.21
N ARG A 128 8.81 -26.76 -3.51
CA ARG A 128 9.76 -27.46 -4.41
C ARG A 128 11.20 -27.28 -3.94
N LEU A 129 11.59 -26.04 -3.61
CA LEU A 129 12.92 -25.76 -3.10
C LEU A 129 13.22 -26.52 -1.81
N LEU A 130 12.29 -26.50 -0.86
CA LEU A 130 12.41 -27.24 0.40
C LEU A 130 12.58 -28.74 0.15
N LYS A 131 11.80 -29.33 -0.77
CA LYS A 131 11.91 -30.74 -1.11
C LYS A 131 13.29 -31.09 -1.70
N CYS A 132 13.80 -30.29 -2.63
CA CYS A 132 15.14 -30.49 -3.16
C CYS A 132 16.22 -30.40 -2.07
N LYS A 133 16.07 -29.49 -1.11
CA LYS A 133 16.99 -29.38 0.03
C LYS A 133 16.89 -30.56 0.99
N GLU A 134 15.70 -31.07 1.23
CA GLU A 134 15.50 -32.28 2.04
C GLU A 134 16.18 -33.49 1.40
N GLU A 135 16.00 -33.70 0.09
CA GLU A 135 16.66 -34.76 -0.67
C GLU A 135 18.20 -34.63 -0.64
N GLU A 136 18.72 -33.41 -0.75
CA GLU A 136 20.16 -33.13 -0.63
C GLU A 136 20.70 -33.50 0.76
N ILE A 137 19.99 -33.13 1.83
CA ILE A 137 20.36 -33.48 3.21
C ILE A 137 20.38 -34.99 3.41
N TRP A 138 19.38 -35.71 2.89
CA TRP A 138 19.36 -37.17 2.95
C TRP A 138 20.55 -37.79 2.22
N SER A 139 20.86 -37.31 1.01
CA SER A 139 22.03 -37.76 0.25
C SER A 139 23.35 -37.54 1.00
N GLN A 140 23.51 -36.37 1.64
CA GLN A 140 24.69 -36.04 2.45
C GLN A 140 24.80 -36.93 3.69
N ARG A 141 23.68 -37.21 4.37
CA ARG A 141 23.66 -38.13 5.52
C ARG A 141 24.10 -39.53 5.14
N ASP A 142 23.60 -40.05 4.03
CA ASP A 142 23.99 -41.37 3.53
C ASP A 142 25.47 -41.42 3.13
N ALA A 143 25.98 -40.35 2.52
CA ALA A 143 27.40 -40.24 2.18
C ALA A 143 28.29 -40.19 3.43
N LEU A 144 27.88 -39.43 4.45
CA LEU A 144 28.60 -39.37 5.72
C LEU A 144 28.62 -40.73 6.42
N ALA A 145 27.49 -41.43 6.47
CA ALA A 145 27.40 -42.75 7.08
C ALA A 145 28.36 -43.76 6.41
N ARG A 146 28.46 -43.74 5.08
CA ARG A 146 29.45 -44.56 4.34
C ARG A 146 30.88 -44.19 4.67
N ALA A 147 31.21 -42.90 4.69
CA ALA A 147 32.56 -42.43 5.04
C ALA A 147 32.95 -42.81 6.47
N GLU A 148 32.01 -42.77 7.42
CA GLU A 148 32.22 -43.23 8.79
C GLU A 148 32.48 -44.75 8.88
N GLU A 149 31.82 -45.55 8.05
CA GLU A 149 32.09 -46.99 7.95
C GLU A 149 33.47 -47.28 7.38
N GLU A 150 33.84 -46.61 6.29
CA GLU A 150 35.18 -46.71 5.69
C GLU A 150 36.27 -46.31 6.67
N PHE A 151 36.07 -45.21 7.42
CA PHE A 151 37.01 -44.79 8.45
C PHE A 151 37.14 -45.80 9.59
N ARG A 152 36.03 -46.40 10.04
CA ARG A 152 36.06 -47.48 11.04
C ARG A 152 36.82 -48.70 10.54
N GLN A 153 36.63 -49.10 9.28
CA GLN A 153 37.36 -50.20 8.67
C GLN A 153 38.86 -49.90 8.59
N PHE A 154 39.23 -48.69 8.16
CA PHE A 154 40.61 -48.24 8.10
C PHE A 154 41.30 -48.30 9.47
N LEU A 155 40.61 -47.86 10.53
CA LEU A 155 41.14 -47.94 11.90
C LEU A 155 41.36 -49.40 12.35
N ALA A 156 40.41 -50.30 12.05
CA ALA A 156 40.54 -51.71 12.38
C ALA A 156 41.71 -52.37 11.63
N GLU A 157 41.89 -52.06 10.35
CA GLU A 157 43.01 -52.56 9.55
C GLU A 157 44.35 -52.04 10.06
N LYS A 158 44.45 -50.73 10.39
CA LYS A 158 45.64 -50.14 10.98
C LYS A 158 46.03 -50.84 12.29
N GLN A 159 45.06 -51.15 13.15
CA GLN A 159 45.31 -51.89 14.39
C GLN A 159 45.81 -53.31 14.11
N ARG A 160 45.21 -54.03 13.14
CA ARG A 160 45.66 -55.36 12.73
C ARG A 160 47.12 -55.34 12.25
N LEU A 161 47.48 -54.37 11.42
CA LEU A 161 48.85 -54.23 10.90
C LEU A 161 49.85 -53.89 12.01
N MET A 162 49.49 -53.02 12.96
CA MET A 162 50.35 -52.69 14.11
C MET A 162 50.50 -53.86 15.10
N GLY A 163 49.48 -54.71 15.24
CA GLY A 163 49.52 -55.91 16.09
C GLY A 163 50.31 -57.09 15.49
N GLN A 164 50.66 -57.02 14.20
CA GLN A 164 51.50 -57.99 13.50
C GLN A 164 52.96 -57.51 13.41
N SER A 165 53.54 -57.03 14.51
CA SER A 165 55.00 -56.87 14.58
C SER A 165 55.63 -58.28 14.64
N PRO A 166 56.51 -58.67 13.69
CA PRO A 166 57.21 -59.93 13.80
C PRO A 166 58.11 -59.88 15.03
N THR A 167 57.86 -60.77 15.99
CA THR A 167 58.81 -61.07 17.06
C THR A 167 60.13 -61.48 16.41
N PRO A 168 61.23 -60.73 16.62
CA PRO A 168 62.53 -61.17 16.14
C PRO A 168 62.96 -62.39 16.97
N GLU A 169 63.38 -63.45 16.26
CA GLU A 169 64.07 -64.61 16.84
C GLU A 169 65.43 -64.23 17.46
#